data_AF-A0A353NEB2-F1
#
_entry.id   AF-A0A353NEB2-F1
#
_cell.length_a   1.000
_cell.length_b   1.000
_cell.length_c   1.000
_cell.angle_alpha   90.00
_cell.angle_beta   90.00
_cell.angle_gamma   90.00
#
_symmetry.space_group_name_H-M   'P 1'
#
loop_
_entity.id
_entity.type
_entity.pdbx_description
1 polymer ?
#
loop_
_entity_poly.entity_id
_entity_poly.type
_entity_poly.pdbx_seq_one_letter_code
_entity_poly.pdbx_strand_id
1 'polypeptide(L)'
;MQNAAQHQTRQWSLEKKKTFDKTGDVQLLYRPEIVARDGRYVAYANKVICDCFSGLEWFPGPDKDMSWKEGGLWAKELAIGGGGWRLPTLKELRGLFKMNKNGDNLSPLFGLSMTDVWSCEIKDESSAWGFNFLPGNQFWTCRTLSRRFRVLAVRPRMYGAFEKRVQTMAD
;
A
#
# COMPACT_ATOMS: atom_id res chain seq x y z
N MET A 1 -3.72 47.29 15.49
CA MET A 1 -3.55 47.13 14.02
C MET A 1 -3.10 45.72 13.61
N GLN A 2 -3.50 44.64 14.30
CA GLN A 2 -3.05 43.26 13.98
C GLN A 2 -4.13 42.33 13.40
N ASN A 3 -5.42 42.73 13.34
CA ASN A 3 -6.50 41.83 12.93
C ASN A 3 -6.85 41.87 11.42
N ALA A 4 -6.47 42.89 10.65
CA ALA A 4 -6.87 42.97 9.24
C ALA A 4 -6.14 41.95 8.35
N ALA A 5 -4.87 41.67 8.64
CA ALA A 5 -4.04 40.77 7.83
C ALA A 5 -4.51 39.30 7.91
N GLN A 6 -4.94 38.83 9.10
CA GLN A 6 -5.39 37.45 9.30
C GLN A 6 -6.73 37.14 8.62
N HIS A 7 -7.65 38.12 8.55
CA HIS A 7 -8.91 37.95 7.83
C HIS A 7 -8.70 37.86 6.31
N GLN A 8 -7.73 38.60 5.78
CA GLN A 8 -7.37 38.59 4.35
C GLN A 8 -6.75 37.25 3.92
N THR A 9 -5.91 36.64 4.76
CA THR A 9 -5.30 35.34 4.47
C THR A 9 -6.31 34.19 4.49
N ARG A 10 -7.31 34.28 5.38
CA ARG A 10 -8.33 33.23 5.54
C ARG A 10 -9.35 33.25 4.41
N GLN A 11 -9.72 34.44 3.92
CA GLN A 11 -10.58 34.57 2.74
C GLN A 11 -9.84 34.15 1.45
N TRP A 12 -8.58 34.55 1.27
CA TRP A 12 -7.75 34.08 0.15
C TRP A 12 -7.62 32.54 0.07
N SER A 13 -7.53 31.90 1.23
CA SER A 13 -7.43 30.44 1.35
C SER A 13 -8.75 29.70 1.01
N LEU A 14 -9.89 30.36 1.21
CA LEU A 14 -11.21 29.82 0.88
C LEU A 14 -11.57 30.05 -0.59
N GLU A 15 -11.13 31.17 -1.17
CA GLU A 15 -11.31 31.48 -2.60
C GLU A 15 -10.51 30.54 -3.50
N LYS A 16 -9.25 30.24 -3.16
CA LYS A 16 -8.44 29.23 -3.89
C LYS A 16 -9.01 27.82 -3.85
N LYS A 17 -9.81 27.49 -2.82
CA LYS A 17 -10.52 26.20 -2.72
C LYS A 17 -11.80 26.17 -3.56
N LYS A 18 -12.39 27.33 -3.88
CA LYS A 18 -13.61 27.44 -4.70
C LYS A 18 -13.35 27.42 -6.20
N THR A 19 -12.13 27.76 -6.65
CA THR A 19 -11.78 27.80 -8.08
C THR A 19 -11.11 26.53 -8.61
N PHE A 20 -11.35 25.36 -8.00
CA PHE A 20 -10.90 24.10 -8.59
C PHE A 20 -11.87 23.69 -9.71
N ASP A 21 -11.68 24.35 -10.85
CA ASP A 21 -12.45 24.20 -12.07
C ASP A 21 -12.09 22.90 -12.81
N LYS A 22 -13.06 22.43 -13.57
CA LYS A 22 -13.18 21.15 -14.25
C LYS A 22 -12.30 21.12 -15.50
N THR A 23 -11.06 20.65 -15.39
CA THR A 23 -10.28 20.25 -16.57
C THR A 23 -9.36 19.10 -16.23
N GLY A 24 -9.41 18.03 -17.03
CA GLY A 24 -8.81 16.72 -16.79
C GLY A 24 -7.28 16.64 -16.89
N ASP A 25 -6.54 17.52 -16.19
CA ASP A 25 -5.09 17.48 -16.14
C ASP A 25 -4.57 17.31 -14.70
N VAL A 26 -3.89 16.17 -14.48
CA VAL A 26 -2.96 15.81 -13.40
C VAL A 26 -3.45 15.85 -11.95
N GLN A 27 -4.07 14.73 -11.55
CA GLN A 27 -4.27 14.27 -10.17
C GLN A 27 -2.96 13.83 -9.47
N LEU A 28 -1.84 14.53 -9.69
CA LEU A 28 -0.49 14.14 -9.22
C LEU A 28 -0.11 14.71 -7.84
N LEU A 29 -0.91 15.63 -7.28
CA LEU A 29 -0.54 16.37 -6.06
C LEU A 29 -1.41 16.10 -4.83
N TYR A 30 -2.47 15.30 -4.93
CA TYR A 30 -3.25 14.97 -3.74
C TYR A 30 -2.56 13.86 -2.93
N ARG A 31 -1.70 14.27 -1.99
CA ARG A 31 -1.28 13.36 -0.92
C ARG A 31 -2.50 13.08 -0.05
N PRO A 32 -2.97 11.83 0.03
CA PRO A 32 -4.11 11.48 0.85
C PRO A 32 -3.82 11.83 2.32
N GLU A 33 -4.88 12.13 3.07
CA GLU A 33 -4.78 12.41 4.50
C GLU A 33 -4.19 11.22 5.26
N ILE A 34 -3.38 11.49 6.27
CA ILE A 34 -2.81 10.45 7.12
C ILE A 34 -3.78 10.15 8.24
N VAL A 35 -4.19 8.89 8.37
CA VAL A 35 -5.17 8.44 9.36
C VAL A 35 -4.54 7.75 10.55
N ALA A 36 -3.36 7.14 10.39
CA ALA A 36 -2.65 6.47 11.48
C ALA A 36 -1.15 6.30 11.20
N ARG A 37 -0.37 6.08 12.27
CA ARG A 37 1.07 5.78 12.22
C ARG A 37 1.44 4.84 13.36
N ASP A 38 2.44 3.99 13.14
CA ASP A 38 2.99 3.08 14.18
C ASP A 38 4.54 3.06 14.19
N GLY A 39 5.15 4.15 13.72
CA GLY A 39 6.60 4.32 13.60
C GLY A 39 7.11 3.93 12.21
N ARG A 40 7.04 2.64 11.85
CA ARG A 40 7.50 2.16 10.53
C ARG A 40 6.50 2.48 9.43
N TYR A 41 5.21 2.35 9.72
CA TYR A 41 4.15 2.47 8.73
C TYR A 41 3.34 3.74 8.91
N VAL A 42 2.88 4.28 7.79
CA VAL A 42 1.95 5.42 7.73
C VAL A 42 0.74 4.99 6.90
N ALA A 43 -0.44 4.97 7.51
CA ALA A 43 -1.69 4.65 6.83
C ALA A 43 -2.39 5.93 6.36
N TYR A 44 -2.90 5.88 5.13
CA TYR A 44 -3.62 6.99 4.50
C TYR A 44 -5.12 6.72 4.39
N ALA A 45 -5.92 7.77 4.24
CA ALA A 45 -7.38 7.69 4.13
C ALA A 45 -7.86 6.86 2.93
N ASN A 46 -7.04 6.74 1.87
CA ASN A 46 -7.31 5.88 0.73
C ASN A 46 -6.87 4.41 0.94
N LYS A 47 -6.54 4.02 2.17
CA LYS A 47 -6.07 2.68 2.59
C LYS A 47 -4.67 2.28 2.13
N VAL A 48 -3.94 3.16 1.45
CA VAL A 48 -2.52 2.93 1.17
C VAL A 48 -1.74 3.00 2.48
N ILE A 49 -0.81 2.05 2.67
CA ILE A 49 0.11 2.00 3.80
C ILE A 49 1.52 2.19 3.25
N CYS A 50 2.17 3.29 3.61
CA CYS A 50 3.57 3.52 3.26
C CYS A 50 4.48 2.88 4.30
N ASP A 51 5.45 2.10 3.85
CA ASP A 51 6.55 1.57 4.66
C ASP A 51 7.77 2.50 4.53
N CYS A 52 8.02 3.29 5.57
CA CYS A 52 9.08 4.29 5.58
C CYS A 52 10.49 3.68 5.57
N PHE A 53 10.62 2.39 5.86
CA PHE A 53 11.92 1.71 5.92
C PHE A 53 12.29 1.06 4.57
N SER A 54 11.33 0.38 3.91
CA SER A 54 11.60 -0.33 2.66
C SER A 54 11.40 0.52 1.40
N GLY A 55 10.73 1.67 1.50
CA GLY A 55 10.35 2.46 0.34
C GLY A 55 9.24 1.81 -0.50
N LEU A 56 8.51 0.85 0.09
CA LEU A 56 7.36 0.20 -0.52
C LEU A 56 6.05 0.82 -0.01
N GLU A 57 5.03 0.73 -0.85
CA GLU A 57 3.64 0.98 -0.47
C GLU A 57 2.86 -0.32 -0.52
N TRP A 58 1.91 -0.44 0.40
CA TRP A 58 1.11 -1.63 0.60
C TRP A 58 -0.37 -1.29 0.55
N PHE A 59 -1.17 -2.23 0.05
CA PHE A 59 -2.62 -2.11 0.04
C PHE A 59 -3.24 -3.44 0.47
N PRO A 60 -3.85 -3.51 1.67
CA PRO A 60 -4.53 -4.71 2.14
C PRO A 60 -5.69 -5.07 1.22
N GLY A 61 -5.77 -6.34 0.83
CA GLY A 61 -6.91 -6.88 0.10
C GLY A 61 -8.20 -6.83 0.90
N PRO A 62 -9.36 -7.00 0.24
CA PRO A 62 -10.62 -7.19 0.94
C PRO A 62 -10.54 -8.44 1.83
N ASP A 63 -11.36 -8.48 2.88
CA ASP A 63 -11.49 -9.65 3.75
C ASP A 63 -12.30 -10.76 3.05
N LYS A 64 -11.69 -11.34 2.00
CA LYS A 64 -12.27 -12.36 1.13
C LYS A 64 -11.19 -13.38 0.77
N ASP A 65 -11.61 -14.64 0.75
CA ASP A 65 -10.81 -15.76 0.24
C ASP A 65 -10.53 -15.59 -1.26
N MET A 66 -9.25 -15.64 -1.66
CA MET A 66 -8.83 -15.52 -3.05
C MET A 66 -7.81 -16.58 -3.43
N SER A 67 -8.02 -17.19 -4.59
CA SER A 67 -7.01 -18.01 -5.24
C SER A 67 -5.82 -17.16 -5.68
N TRP A 68 -4.70 -17.81 -5.98
CA TRP A 68 -3.50 -17.11 -6.45
C TRP A 68 -3.76 -16.28 -7.71
N LYS A 69 -4.55 -16.84 -8.64
CA LYS A 69 -4.92 -16.16 -9.90
C LYS A 69 -5.82 -14.96 -9.65
N GLU A 70 -6.85 -15.11 -8.81
CA GLU A 70 -7.76 -14.01 -8.45
C GLU A 70 -6.99 -12.88 -7.74
N GLY A 71 -6.08 -13.22 -6.82
CA GLY A 71 -5.25 -12.24 -6.14
C GLY A 71 -4.31 -11.47 -7.06
N GLY A 72 -3.70 -12.17 -8.02
CA GLY A 72 -2.86 -11.55 -9.04
C GLY A 72 -3.64 -10.58 -9.93
N LEU A 73 -4.83 -10.98 -10.37
CA LEU A 73 -5.72 -10.11 -11.17
C LEU A 73 -6.20 -8.91 -10.36
N TRP A 74 -6.68 -9.14 -9.14
CA TRP A 74 -7.12 -8.08 -8.24
C TRP A 74 -6.01 -7.03 -8.01
N ALA A 75 -4.79 -7.47 -7.72
CA ALA A 75 -3.66 -6.56 -7.54
C ALA A 75 -3.38 -5.77 -8.82
N LYS A 76 -3.37 -6.41 -9.99
CA LYS A 76 -3.10 -5.75 -11.26
C LYS A 76 -4.17 -4.70 -11.63
N GLU A 77 -5.43 -4.97 -11.32
CA GLU A 77 -6.57 -4.09 -11.63
C GLU A 77 -6.79 -2.97 -10.61
N LEU A 78 -6.12 -3.04 -9.45
CA LEU A 78 -6.20 -2.00 -8.43
C LEU A 78 -5.69 -0.66 -8.98
N ALA A 79 -6.58 0.33 -9.12
CA ALA A 79 -6.23 1.65 -9.65
C ALA A 79 -5.95 2.70 -8.55
N ILE A 80 -6.10 2.33 -7.28
CA ILE A 80 -5.94 3.27 -6.16
C ILE A 80 -4.53 3.88 -6.15
N GLY A 81 -4.48 5.20 -6.01
CA GLY A 81 -3.22 5.95 -5.98
C GLY A 81 -2.43 5.88 -7.29
N GLY A 82 -3.08 5.66 -8.44
CA GLY A 82 -2.43 5.57 -9.75
C GLY A 82 -2.01 4.16 -10.19
N GLY A 83 -2.41 3.13 -9.44
CA GLY A 83 -2.18 1.73 -9.82
C GLY A 83 -0.73 1.27 -9.71
N GLY A 84 -0.31 0.34 -10.57
CA GLY A 84 1.04 -0.24 -10.55
C GLY A 84 1.27 -1.27 -9.43
N TRP A 85 0.18 -1.80 -8.89
CA TRP A 85 0.23 -2.80 -7.83
C TRP A 85 0.49 -4.20 -8.38
N ARG A 86 1.14 -5.03 -7.56
CA ARG A 86 1.37 -6.45 -7.81
C ARG A 86 1.25 -7.25 -6.53
N LEU A 87 1.22 -8.57 -6.65
CA LEU A 87 1.48 -9.44 -5.51
C LEU A 87 2.94 -9.26 -5.01
N PRO A 88 3.19 -9.40 -3.71
CA PRO A 88 4.51 -9.28 -3.12
C PRO A 88 5.36 -10.52 -3.35
N THR A 89 6.66 -10.34 -3.26
CA THR A 89 7.61 -11.46 -3.15
C THR A 89 7.60 -12.02 -1.73
N LEU A 90 8.08 -13.24 -1.54
CA LEU A 90 8.29 -13.83 -0.22
C LEU A 90 9.27 -13.01 0.62
N LYS A 91 10.29 -12.40 -0.01
CA LYS A 91 11.25 -11.54 0.68
C LYS A 91 10.56 -10.30 1.26
N GLU A 92 9.68 -9.68 0.49
CA GLU A 92 8.90 -8.52 0.94
C GLU A 92 7.93 -8.92 2.06
N LEU A 93 7.22 -10.05 1.93
CA LEU A 93 6.34 -10.58 2.99
C LEU A 93 7.10 -10.89 4.28
N ARG A 94 8.25 -11.57 4.20
CA ARG A 94 9.14 -11.78 5.36
C ARG A 94 9.56 -10.48 6.01
N GLY A 95 9.83 -9.44 5.22
CA GLY A 95 10.21 -8.13 5.71
C GLY A 95 9.10 -7.41 6.50
N LEU A 96 7.84 -7.81 6.34
CA LEU A 96 6.71 -7.32 7.14
C LEU A 96 6.56 -8.04 8.47
N PHE A 97 7.00 -9.31 8.54
CA PHE A 97 6.86 -10.14 9.72
C PHE A 97 7.71 -9.62 10.88
N LYS A 98 7.09 -9.45 12.05
CA LYS A 98 7.77 -9.06 13.28
C LYS A 98 7.30 -9.93 14.42
N MET A 99 8.13 -10.89 14.82
CA MET A 99 7.86 -11.64 16.04
C MET A 99 7.93 -10.69 17.25
N ASN A 100 6.81 -10.49 17.93
CA ASN A 100 6.78 -9.67 19.14
C ASN A 100 6.13 -10.44 20.30
N LYS A 101 6.39 -10.00 21.54
CA LYS A 101 5.94 -10.68 22.76
C LYS A 101 4.41 -10.70 22.93
N ASN A 102 3.69 -9.85 22.20
CA ASN A 102 2.23 -9.71 22.25
C ASN A 102 1.52 -10.56 21.18
N GLY A 103 2.27 -11.22 20.29
CA GLY A 103 1.72 -12.00 19.18
C GLY A 103 1.31 -11.17 17.95
N ASP A 104 1.54 -9.85 17.93
CA ASP A 104 1.27 -9.04 16.74
C ASP A 104 2.40 -9.19 15.73
N ASN A 105 2.26 -10.20 14.88
CA ASN A 105 3.26 -10.56 13.90
C ASN A 105 3.26 -9.68 12.64
N LEU A 106 2.20 -8.87 12.48
CA LEU A 106 2.03 -7.86 11.46
C LEU A 106 1.47 -6.60 12.13
N SER A 107 1.80 -5.43 11.58
CA SER A 107 1.24 -4.17 12.09
C SER A 107 -0.31 -4.19 12.02
N PRO A 108 -1.01 -3.76 13.09
CA PRO A 108 -2.47 -3.61 13.07
C PRO A 108 -2.98 -2.70 11.95
N LEU A 109 -2.15 -1.80 11.42
CA LEU A 109 -2.53 -0.92 10.31
C LEU A 109 -2.89 -1.67 9.03
N PHE A 110 -2.42 -2.91 8.86
CA PHE A 110 -2.78 -3.76 7.74
C PHE A 110 -4.20 -4.31 7.84
N GLY A 111 -4.78 -4.41 9.05
CA GLY A 111 -6.16 -4.84 9.27
C GLY A 111 -6.51 -6.22 8.68
N LEU A 112 -5.52 -7.10 8.48
CA LEU A 112 -5.74 -8.44 7.94
C LEU A 112 -6.16 -9.38 9.07
N SER A 113 -7.37 -9.95 8.97
CA SER A 113 -7.99 -10.79 9.99
C SER A 113 -7.37 -12.20 10.11
N MET A 114 -6.59 -12.66 9.12
CA MET A 114 -5.91 -13.97 9.09
C MET A 114 -4.67 -13.93 8.17
N THR A 115 -3.77 -14.92 8.30
CA THR A 115 -2.32 -14.73 8.09
C THR A 115 -1.68 -15.36 6.85
N ASP A 116 -2.40 -16.12 6.03
CA ASP A 116 -1.84 -16.70 4.82
C ASP A 116 -1.96 -15.71 3.66
N VAL A 117 -0.83 -15.18 3.21
CA VAL A 117 -0.78 -14.21 2.11
C VAL A 117 -0.03 -14.81 0.92
N TRP A 118 -0.66 -14.77 -0.26
CA TRP A 118 -0.03 -15.20 -1.50
C TRP A 118 1.17 -14.33 -1.87
N SER A 119 2.24 -14.98 -2.34
CA SER A 119 3.34 -14.28 -3.02
C SER A 119 3.17 -14.38 -4.54
N CYS A 120 3.91 -13.56 -5.30
CA CYS A 120 3.97 -13.66 -6.75
C CYS A 120 4.83 -14.84 -7.25
N GLU A 121 5.49 -15.58 -6.36
CA GLU A 121 6.47 -16.60 -6.72
C GLU A 121 5.80 -17.94 -7.01
N ILE A 122 6.10 -18.50 -8.18
CA ILE A 122 5.62 -19.81 -8.62
C ILE A 122 6.53 -20.89 -8.02
N LYS A 123 5.94 -21.95 -7.46
CA LYS A 123 6.66 -23.10 -6.91
C LYS A 123 6.89 -24.19 -7.97
N ASP A 124 5.85 -24.48 -8.74
CA ASP A 124 5.81 -25.45 -9.83
C ASP A 124 4.59 -25.19 -10.73
N GLU A 125 4.28 -26.11 -11.65
CA GLU A 125 3.19 -25.97 -12.61
C GLU A 125 1.79 -25.77 -11.98
N SER A 126 1.59 -26.24 -10.76
CA SER A 126 0.28 -26.22 -10.09
C SER A 126 0.26 -25.35 -8.83
N SER A 127 1.42 -25.06 -8.25
CA SER A 127 1.55 -24.45 -6.92
C SER A 127 2.25 -23.10 -6.95
N ALA A 128 1.89 -22.25 -5.99
CA ALA A 128 2.57 -20.99 -5.71
C ALA A 128 2.98 -20.92 -4.25
N TRP A 129 3.91 -20.02 -3.95
CA TRP A 129 4.34 -19.74 -2.60
C TRP A 129 3.43 -18.72 -1.90
N GLY A 130 3.40 -18.80 -0.58
CA GLY A 130 2.80 -17.82 0.30
C GLY A 130 3.56 -17.72 1.62
N PHE A 131 3.15 -16.77 2.45
CA PHE A 131 3.74 -16.54 3.76
C PHE A 131 2.65 -16.51 4.82
N ASN A 132 2.86 -17.25 5.92
CA ASN A 132 1.96 -17.29 7.06
C ASN A 132 2.49 -16.39 8.16
N PHE A 133 1.81 -15.28 8.42
CA PHE A 133 2.12 -14.35 9.50
C PHE A 133 1.82 -14.87 10.92
N LEU A 134 1.20 -16.05 11.14
CA LEU A 134 1.03 -16.61 12.49
C LEU A 134 2.31 -17.29 13.00
N PRO A 135 2.83 -18.36 12.36
CA PRO A 135 4.11 -18.95 12.73
C PRO A 135 5.30 -18.22 12.09
N GLY A 136 5.08 -17.31 11.14
CA GLY A 136 6.15 -16.58 10.45
C GLY A 136 6.93 -17.39 9.43
N ASN A 137 6.29 -18.39 8.81
CA ASN A 137 6.95 -19.28 7.85
C ASN A 137 6.40 -19.11 6.43
N GLN A 138 7.22 -19.52 5.45
CA GLN A 138 6.76 -19.66 4.07
C GLN A 138 6.08 -21.02 3.89
N PHE A 139 5.10 -21.09 3.00
CA PHE A 139 4.42 -22.33 2.59
C PHE A 139 4.19 -22.31 1.08
N TRP A 140 3.85 -23.44 0.49
CA TRP A 140 3.37 -23.51 -0.88
C TRP A 140 2.11 -24.37 -0.94
N THR A 141 1.22 -24.08 -1.90
CA THR A 141 0.04 -24.89 -2.14
C THR A 141 -0.54 -24.65 -3.53
N CYS A 142 -1.54 -25.44 -3.91
CA CYS A 142 -2.20 -25.39 -5.22
C CYS A 142 -2.79 -23.99 -5.48
N ARG A 143 -2.51 -23.44 -6.66
CA ARG A 143 -2.95 -22.09 -7.09
C ARG A 143 -4.47 -21.94 -7.17
N THR A 144 -5.20 -23.04 -7.22
CA THR A 144 -6.67 -23.09 -7.25
C THR A 144 -7.31 -23.00 -5.87
N LEU A 145 -6.54 -23.19 -4.78
CA LEU A 145 -7.07 -23.03 -3.43
C LEU A 145 -7.23 -21.55 -3.11
N SER A 146 -8.39 -21.19 -2.56
CA SER A 146 -8.72 -19.83 -2.12
C SER A 146 -8.97 -19.74 -0.62
N ARG A 147 -9.30 -20.87 0.03
CA ARG A 147 -9.74 -20.90 1.43
C ARG A 147 -8.66 -20.38 2.37
N ARG A 148 -9.00 -19.38 3.19
CA ARG A 148 -8.10 -18.71 4.15
C ARG A 148 -7.01 -17.82 3.54
N PHE A 149 -6.86 -17.78 2.22
CA PHE A 149 -5.83 -16.96 1.59
C PHE A 149 -6.29 -15.52 1.43
N ARG A 150 -5.47 -14.60 1.94
CA ARG A 150 -5.60 -13.17 1.75
C ARG A 150 -4.61 -12.70 0.71
N VAL A 151 -4.83 -11.48 0.23
CA VAL A 151 -3.98 -10.84 -0.75
C VAL A 151 -3.53 -9.51 -0.19
N LEU A 152 -2.29 -9.17 -0.47
CA LEU A 152 -1.69 -7.89 -0.16
C LEU A 152 -1.12 -7.39 -1.46
N ALA A 153 -1.45 -6.16 -1.84
CA ALA A 153 -0.83 -5.51 -2.98
C ALA A 153 0.40 -4.73 -2.52
N VAL A 154 1.45 -4.73 -3.33
CA VAL A 154 2.67 -3.96 -3.10
C VAL A 154 3.11 -3.23 -4.35
N ARG A 155 3.75 -2.08 -4.17
CA ARG A 155 4.44 -1.35 -5.23
C ARG A 155 5.60 -0.52 -4.68
N PRO A 156 6.56 -0.08 -5.51
CA PRO A 156 7.51 0.95 -5.13
C PRO A 156 6.81 2.27 -4.84
N ARG A 157 7.32 3.03 -3.86
CA ARG A 157 6.78 4.35 -3.52
C ARG A 157 6.99 5.34 -4.66
N MET A 158 5.90 5.92 -5.17
CA MET A 158 5.94 6.83 -6.32
C MET A 158 6.69 8.14 -6.03
N TYR A 159 6.55 8.66 -4.80
CA TYR A 159 7.10 9.98 -4.44
C TYR A 159 8.62 10.00 -4.16
N GLY A 160 9.32 8.85 -4.17
CA GLY A 160 10.79 8.81 -4.07
C GLY A 160 11.52 8.58 -5.40
N ALA A 161 10.81 8.19 -6.45
CA ALA A 161 11.39 7.89 -7.76
C ALA A 161 11.45 9.12 -8.70
N PHE A 162 10.56 10.09 -8.51
CA PHE A 162 10.55 11.33 -9.29
C PHE A 162 11.75 12.22 -8.98
N GLU A 163 12.17 12.34 -7.72
CA GLU A 163 13.34 13.16 -7.33
C GLU A 163 14.64 12.61 -7.94
N LYS A 164 14.80 11.28 -8.03
CA LYS A 164 15.96 10.67 -8.68
C LYS A 164 15.99 10.90 -10.20
N ARG A 165 14.85 10.84 -10.89
CA ARG A 165 14.78 11.03 -12.35
C ARG A 165 14.97 12.47 -12.79
N VAL A 166 14.60 13.44 -11.97
CA VAL A 166 14.87 14.86 -12.25
C VAL A 166 16.37 15.16 -12.11
N GLN A 167 17.06 14.53 -11.16
CA GLN A 167 18.51 14.70 -11.01
C GLN A 167 19.31 14.09 -12.16
N THR A 168 18.91 12.92 -12.69
CA THR A 168 19.65 12.24 -13.79
C THR A 168 19.43 12.86 -15.17
N MET A 169 18.51 13.81 -15.31
CA MET A 169 18.29 14.59 -16.55
C MET A 169 18.89 16.00 -16.48
N ALA A 170 19.47 16.36 -15.32
CA ALA A 170 20.12 17.66 -15.08
C ALA A 170 21.66 17.56 -15.02
N ASP A 171 22.21 16.35 -15.20
CA ASP A 171 23.64 16.06 -15.33
C ASP A 171 23.96 15.66 -16.78
#